data_AF-A0AAP6EGU1-F1
#
_entry.id   AF-A0AAP6EGU1-F1
#
_cell.length_a   1.000
_cell.length_b   1.000
_cell.length_c   1.000
_cell.angle_alpha   90.00
_cell.angle_beta   90.00
_cell.angle_gamma   90.00
#
_symmetry.space_group_name_H-M   'P 1'
#
loop_
_entity.id
_entity.type
_entity.pdbx_description
1 polymer ?
#
loop_
_entity_poly.entity_id
_entity_poly.type
_entity_poly.pdbx_seq_one_letter_code
_entity_poly.pdbx_strand_id
1 'polypeptide(L)'
;MSRTAHSPEQVVAERLLDLARLFVTTHVSWKPLFIGAVVTGDDHARLYFRSPERDRTYGVDVRVGRTGPGLLGALVSPGFLANEQTHRPSTDPHCDVTVDLTDY
;
A
#
# COMPACT_ATOMS: atom_id res chain seq x y z
N MET A 1 6.71 19.10 31.10
CA MET A 1 6.92 17.94 30.20
C MET A 1 6.28 18.30 28.88
N SER A 2 7.08 18.66 27.86
CA SER A 2 6.55 19.05 26.55
C SER A 2 6.23 17.77 25.77
N ARG A 3 4.95 17.56 25.44
CA ARG A 3 4.52 16.49 24.54
C ARG A 3 5.02 16.87 23.15
N THR A 4 6.02 16.17 22.62
CA THR A 4 6.48 16.36 21.22
C THR A 4 5.29 16.08 20.31
N ALA A 5 4.70 17.13 19.75
CA ALA A 5 3.73 17.00 18.69
C ALA A 5 4.47 16.39 17.49
N HIS A 6 4.10 15.17 17.11
CA HIS A 6 4.64 14.52 15.93
C HIS A 6 4.17 15.31 14.70
N SER A 7 5.05 15.56 13.75
CA SER A 7 4.63 16.11 12.47
C SER A 7 3.66 15.13 11.78
N PRO A 8 2.75 15.61 10.91
CA PRO A 8 1.86 14.73 10.14
C PRO A 8 2.61 13.60 9.43
N GLU A 9 3.78 13.92 8.86
CA GLU A 9 4.68 12.96 8.21
C GLU A 9 5.18 11.87 9.17
N GLN A 10 5.50 12.20 10.43
CA GLN A 10 5.92 11.20 11.43
C GLN A 10 4.78 10.24 11.78
N VAL A 11 3.56 10.76 11.93
CA VAL A 11 2.38 9.91 12.20
C VAL A 11 2.10 8.96 11.04
N VAL A 12 2.24 9.44 9.80
CA VAL A 12 2.11 8.59 8.60
C VAL A 12 3.21 7.54 8.54
N ALA A 13 4.45 7.92 8.81
CA ALA A 13 5.58 7.00 8.79
C ALA A 13 5.43 5.87 9.82
N GLU A 14 4.98 6.18 11.04
CA GLU A 14 4.69 5.18 12.07
C GLU A 14 3.61 4.19 11.63
N ARG A 15 2.50 4.70 11.08
CA ARG A 15 1.43 3.85 10.56
C ARG A 15 1.89 3.00 9.38
N LEU A 16 2.70 3.55 8.49
CA LEU A 16 3.29 2.79 7.39
C LEU A 16 4.22 1.70 7.89
N LEU A 17 4.97 1.93 8.97
CA LEU A 17 5.80 0.91 9.59
C LEU A 17 4.95 -0.23 10.16
N ASP A 18 3.83 0.07 10.81
CA ASP A 18 2.89 -0.94 11.30
C ASP A 18 2.28 -1.76 10.15
N LEU A 19 1.88 -1.10 9.06
CA LEU A 19 1.38 -1.75 7.84
C LEU A 19 2.45 -2.64 7.21
N ALA A 20 3.67 -2.14 7.04
CA ALA A 20 4.79 -2.90 6.49
C ALA A 20 5.08 -4.14 7.36
N ARG A 21 5.10 -3.97 8.68
CA ARG A 21 5.29 -5.08 9.63
C ARG A 21 4.19 -6.12 9.46
N LEU A 22 2.93 -5.69 9.35
CA LEU A 22 1.81 -6.60 9.12
C LEU A 22 1.97 -7.39 7.82
N PHE A 23 2.26 -6.72 6.70
CA PHE A 23 2.42 -7.40 5.41
C PHE A 23 3.60 -8.38 5.42
N VAL A 24 4.75 -7.99 5.99
CA VAL A 24 5.94 -8.84 6.07
C VAL A 24 5.69 -10.07 6.94
N THR A 25 5.09 -9.88 8.12
CA THR A 25 4.88 -10.98 9.08
C THR A 25 3.75 -11.94 8.70
N THR A 26 2.83 -11.54 7.82
CA THR A 26 1.69 -12.35 7.37
C THR A 26 1.82 -12.84 5.93
N HIS A 27 2.95 -12.56 5.27
CA HIS A 27 3.17 -12.94 3.88
C HIS A 27 3.29 -14.46 3.70
N VAL A 28 2.70 -14.96 2.62
CA VAL A 28 2.82 -16.32 2.12
C VAL A 28 2.93 -16.28 0.59
N SER A 29 3.60 -17.25 -0.03
CA SER A 29 4.07 -17.20 -1.42
C SER A 29 2.98 -16.98 -2.49
N TRP A 30 1.73 -17.30 -2.20
CA TRP A 30 0.61 -17.12 -3.13
C TRP A 30 -0.04 -15.74 -3.04
N LYS A 31 0.35 -14.90 -2.07
CA LYS A 31 -0.16 -13.53 -1.92
C LYS A 31 0.75 -12.52 -2.63
N PRO A 32 0.24 -11.32 -2.96
CA PRO A 32 1.08 -10.20 -3.36
C PRO A 32 2.15 -9.90 -2.31
N LEU A 33 3.41 -9.81 -2.74
CA LEU A 33 4.53 -9.49 -1.87
C LEU A 33 4.62 -7.97 -1.72
N PHE A 34 4.54 -7.47 -0.48
CA PHE A 34 4.85 -6.07 -0.20
C PHE A 34 6.35 -5.81 -0.39
N ILE A 35 6.70 -4.83 -1.23
CA ILE A 35 8.09 -4.52 -1.59
C ILE A 35 8.53 -3.10 -1.24
N GLY A 36 7.61 -2.24 -0.80
CA GLY A 36 7.96 -0.89 -0.37
C GLY A 36 6.76 0.03 -0.22
N ALA A 37 7.01 1.24 0.27
CA ALA A 37 6.04 2.32 0.35
C ALA A 37 6.71 3.68 0.15
N VAL A 38 5.96 4.64 -0.38
CA VAL A 38 6.36 6.06 -0.47
C VAL A 38 5.25 6.93 0.10
N VAL A 39 5.61 7.86 0.98
CA VAL A 39 4.69 8.90 1.47
C VAL A 39 4.52 9.94 0.36
N THR A 40 3.27 10.20 -0.04
CA THR A 40 2.93 11.14 -1.11
C THR A 40 2.20 12.39 -0.60
N GLY A 41 1.84 12.42 0.69
CA GLY A 41 1.29 13.59 1.39
C GLY A 41 0.89 13.26 2.83
N ASP A 42 0.23 14.21 3.50
CA ASP A 42 -0.08 14.17 4.95
C ASP A 42 -0.86 12.95 5.46
N ASP A 43 -1.58 12.25 4.59
CA ASP A 43 -2.25 10.97 4.90
C ASP A 43 -2.20 10.01 3.70
N HIS A 44 -1.42 10.34 2.66
CA HIS A 44 -1.40 9.60 1.41
C HIS A 44 -0.09 8.85 1.27
N ALA A 45 -0.20 7.59 0.87
CA ALA A 45 0.95 6.78 0.55
C ALA A 45 0.66 5.90 -0.65
N ARG A 46 1.72 5.60 -1.40
CA ARG A 46 1.73 4.52 -2.40
C ARG A 46 2.39 3.31 -1.81
N LEU A 47 1.69 2.19 -1.78
CA LEU A 47 2.22 0.88 -1.38
C LEU A 47 2.55 0.06 -2.62
N TYR A 48 3.70 -0.60 -2.62
CA TYR A 48 4.13 -1.40 -3.77
C TYR A 48 3.99 -2.89 -3.48
N PHE A 49 3.34 -3.60 -4.39
CA PHE A 49 3.14 -5.05 -4.30
C PHE A 49 3.58 -5.76 -5.57
N ARG A 50 4.39 -6.81 -5.45
CA ARG A 50 4.72 -7.70 -6.56
C ARG A 50 3.69 -8.82 -6.66
N SER A 51 3.10 -8.97 -7.85
CA SER A 51 2.22 -10.10 -8.15
C SER A 51 2.98 -11.43 -8.06
N PRO A 52 2.41 -12.46 -7.44
CA PRO A 52 2.98 -13.80 -7.49
C PRO A 52 2.77 -14.48 -8.86
N GLU A 53 1.79 -14.02 -9.65
CA GLU A 53 1.34 -14.69 -10.88
C GLU A 53 1.67 -13.93 -12.16
N ARG A 54 1.62 -12.60 -12.15
CA ARG A 54 1.60 -11.79 -13.37
C ARG A 54 2.92 -11.08 -13.71
N ASP A 55 4.00 -11.39 -13.00
CA ASP A 55 5.30 -10.70 -13.10
C ASP A 55 5.17 -9.16 -13.14
N ARG A 56 4.18 -8.64 -12.40
CA ARG A 56 3.74 -7.25 -12.40
C ARG A 56 3.88 -6.64 -11.01
N THR A 57 4.30 -5.39 -10.96
CA THR A 57 4.33 -4.57 -9.75
C THR A 57 3.15 -3.59 -9.76
N TYR A 58 2.36 -3.62 -8.69
CA TYR A 58 1.24 -2.71 -8.47
C TYR A 58 1.66 -1.63 -7.49
N GLY A 59 1.45 -0.36 -7.86
CA GLY A 59 1.46 0.76 -6.93
C GLY A 59 0.03 1.04 -6.49
N VAL A 60 -0.24 0.97 -5.19
CA VAL A 60 -1.58 1.15 -4.64
C VAL A 60 -1.63 2.41 -3.79
N ASP A 61 -2.38 3.40 -4.25
CA ASP A 61 -2.55 4.67 -3.56
C ASP A 61 -3.62 4.51 -2.48
N VAL A 62 -3.28 4.83 -1.24
CA VAL A 62 -4.16 4.67 -0.07
C VAL A 62 -4.13 5.90 0.83
N ARG A 63 -5.19 6.07 1.61
CA ARG A 63 -5.18 6.93 2.80
C ARG A 63 -4.76 6.11 4.01
N VAL A 64 -3.56 6.36 4.53
CA VAL A 64 -2.93 5.54 5.58
C VAL A 64 -3.81 5.49 6.83
N GLY A 65 -4.40 6.62 7.22
CA GLY A 65 -5.32 6.71 8.36
C GLY A 65 -6.67 6.03 8.17
N ARG A 66 -7.01 5.61 6.94
CA ARG A 66 -8.23 4.85 6.63
C ARG A 66 -7.96 3.38 6.33
N THR A 67 -6.75 2.90 6.55
CA THR A 67 -6.37 1.51 6.22
C THR A 67 -6.93 0.53 7.25
N GLY A 68 -8.21 0.16 7.08
CA GLY A 68 -8.91 -0.81 7.92
C GLY A 68 -8.79 -2.27 7.43
N PRO A 69 -9.37 -3.24 8.17
CA PRO A 69 -9.27 -4.66 7.85
C PRO A 69 -9.73 -5.04 6.44
N GLY A 70 -10.75 -4.36 5.92
CA GLY A 70 -11.25 -4.58 4.56
C GLY A 70 -10.22 -4.20 3.49
N LEU A 71 -9.63 -3.00 3.61
CA LEU A 71 -8.58 -2.56 2.69
C LEU A 71 -7.34 -3.46 2.79
N LEU A 72 -6.93 -3.83 4.00
CA LEU A 72 -5.84 -4.77 4.22
C LEU A 72 -6.07 -6.12 3.54
N GLY A 73 -7.28 -6.67 3.67
CA GLY A 73 -7.67 -7.90 2.99
C GLY A 73 -7.64 -7.78 1.46
N ALA A 74 -8.05 -6.63 0.92
CA ALA A 74 -8.02 -6.35 -0.51
C ALA A 74 -6.57 -6.27 -1.04
N LEU A 75 -5.68 -5.58 -0.33
CA LEU A 75 -4.28 -5.41 -0.72
C LEU A 75 -3.50 -6.74 -0.81
N VAL A 76 -3.85 -7.72 0.03
CA VAL A 76 -3.20 -9.04 0.04
C VAL A 76 -3.94 -10.09 -0.78
N SER A 77 -4.97 -9.70 -1.52
CA SER A 77 -5.75 -10.58 -2.39
C SER A 77 -5.21 -10.55 -3.83
N PRO A 78 -4.72 -11.69 -4.38
CA PRO A 78 -4.27 -11.76 -5.76
C PRO A 78 -5.34 -11.31 -6.76
N GLY A 79 -6.59 -11.74 -6.55
CA GLY A 79 -7.70 -11.42 -7.44
C GLY A 79 -8.10 -9.96 -7.43
N PHE A 80 -7.97 -9.28 -6.27
CA PHE A 80 -8.31 -7.86 -6.17
C PHE A 80 -7.28 -7.01 -6.92
N LEU A 81 -5.98 -7.21 -6.64
CA LEU A 81 -4.94 -6.46 -7.34
C LEU A 81 -4.85 -6.82 -8.82
N ALA A 82 -5.27 -8.02 -9.23
CA ALA A 82 -5.33 -8.40 -10.64
C ALA A 82 -6.59 -7.88 -11.37
N ASN A 83 -7.52 -7.20 -10.70
CA ASN A 83 -8.73 -6.70 -11.32
C ASN A 83 -8.43 -5.53 -12.27
N GLU A 84 -8.40 -5.81 -13.56
CA GLU A 84 -8.05 -4.83 -14.61
C GLU A 84 -9.00 -3.62 -14.66
N GLN A 85 -10.21 -3.70 -14.09
CA GLN A 85 -11.14 -2.57 -14.04
C GLN A 85 -10.68 -1.44 -13.12
N THR A 86 -9.83 -1.74 -12.14
CA THR A 86 -9.27 -0.75 -11.21
C THR A 86 -7.88 -0.28 -11.61
N HIS A 87 -7.36 -0.77 -12.74
CA HIS A 87 -6.00 -0.50 -13.20
C HIS A 87 -5.93 0.78 -14.01
N ARG A 88 -4.90 1.57 -13.74
CA ARG A 88 -4.44 2.63 -14.62
C ARG A 88 -2.98 2.38 -14.99
N PRO A 89 -2.57 2.66 -16.24
CA PRO A 89 -1.16 2.68 -16.59
C PRO A 89 -0.39 3.61 -15.65
N SER A 90 0.73 3.13 -15.12
CA SER A 90 1.56 3.94 -14.23
C SER A 90 2.57 4.76 -15.03
N THR A 91 2.86 5.98 -14.56
CA THR A 91 4.04 6.77 -14.99
C THR A 91 5.18 6.69 -13.98
N ASP A 92 4.96 5.99 -12.86
CA ASP A 92 5.94 5.75 -11.81
C ASP A 92 6.90 4.64 -12.25
N PRO A 93 8.23 4.88 -12.25
CA PRO A 93 9.21 3.88 -12.68
C PRO A 93 9.25 2.63 -11.78
N HIS A 94 8.62 2.65 -10.60
CA HIS A 94 8.64 1.55 -9.64
C HIS A 94 7.45 0.60 -9.76
N CYS A 95 6.43 0.90 -10.58
CA CYS A 95 5.31 -0.01 -10.80
C CYS A 95 4.78 0.03 -12.24
N ASP A 96 4.22 -1.09 -12.68
CA ASP A 96 3.63 -1.19 -14.02
C ASP A 96 2.21 -0.60 -14.06
N VAL A 97 1.50 -0.70 -12.94
CA VAL A 97 0.09 -0.32 -12.81
C VAL A 97 -0.15 0.40 -11.50
N THR A 98 -0.98 1.44 -11.56
CA THR A 98 -1.50 2.13 -10.38
C THR A 98 -2.94 1.70 -10.10
N VAL A 99 -3.25 1.47 -8.82
CA VAL A 99 -4.60 1.23 -8.30
C VAL A 99 -4.90 2.31 -7.27
N ASP A 100 -5.95 3.10 -7.48
CA ASP A 100 -6.34 4.17 -6.56
C ASP A 100 -7.41 3.67 -5.59
N LEU A 101 -7.06 3.57 -4.31
CA LEU A 101 -7.93 3.16 -3.20
C LEU A 101 -8.06 4.26 -2.14
N THR A 102 -7.81 5.52 -2.51
CA THR A 102 -7.87 6.65 -1.58
C THR A 102 -9.29 6.92 -1.04
N ASP A 103 -10.32 6.46 -1.76
CA ASP A 103 -11.74 6.55 -1.40
C ASP A 103 -12.36 5.23 -0.93
N TYR A 104 -11.54 4.21 -0.66
CA TYR A 104 -11.98 2.91 -0.13
C TYR A 104 -12.49 2.99 1.32
#